data_AF-A0A7X2LXD1-F1
#
_entry.id   AF-A0A7X2LXD1-F1
#
_cell.length_a   1.000
_cell.length_b   1.000
_cell.length_c   1.000
_cell.angle_alpha   90.00
_cell.angle_beta   90.00
_cell.angle_gamma   90.00
#
_symmetry.space_group_name_H-M   'P 1'
#
loop_
_entity.id
_entity.type
_entity.pdbx_description
1 polymer ?
#
loop_
_entity_poly.entity_id
_entity_poly.type
_entity_poly.pdbx_seq_one_letter_code
_entity_poly.pdbx_strand_id
1 'polypeptide(L)'
;MMKHASIPQFDRADPREMLDRGLLTKSVHWSYEKEWHLIGHQKGFGSVEFRPENLTGLIFGAMTPPATIQKAQTMLSKRALPLPLFQAKVSRTAFAVSIETMK
;
A
#
# COMPACT_ATOMS: atom_id res chain seq x y z
N MET A 1 3.93 28.74 -19.47
CA MET A 1 3.76 29.46 -18.19
C MET A 1 3.45 28.41 -17.12
N MET A 2 4.48 27.87 -16.48
CA MET A 2 4.33 26.88 -15.41
C MET A 2 3.84 27.59 -14.15
N LYS A 3 2.72 27.14 -13.57
CA LYS A 3 2.27 27.64 -12.27
C LYS A 3 3.22 27.08 -11.21
N HIS A 4 4.07 27.93 -10.66
CA HIS A 4 4.81 27.60 -9.44
C HIS A 4 3.78 27.34 -8.34
N ALA A 5 3.75 26.10 -7.83
CA ALA A 5 3.08 25.82 -6.57
C ALA A 5 3.80 26.64 -5.49
N SER A 6 3.11 27.62 -4.92
CA SER A 6 3.62 28.43 -3.82
C SER A 6 3.89 27.51 -2.64
N ILE A 7 5.15 27.46 -2.18
CA ILE A 7 5.49 26.78 -0.92
C ILE A 7 4.76 27.56 0.19
N PRO A 8 3.87 26.92 0.97
CA PRO A 8 3.19 27.60 2.06
C PRO A 8 4.23 28.15 3.04
N GLN A 9 4.13 29.43 3.36
CA GLN A 9 4.94 30.06 4.40
C GLN A 9 4.65 29.32 5.71
N PHE A 10 5.68 28.70 6.29
CA PHE A 10 5.61 27.91 7.52
C PHE A 10 5.32 28.83 8.71
N ASP A 11 4.05 29.15 8.91
CA ASP A 11 3.58 29.58 10.23
C ASP A 11 3.76 28.40 11.20
N ARG A 12 3.99 28.69 12.48
CA ARG A 12 4.41 27.75 13.53
C ARG A 12 3.33 26.70 13.84
N ALA A 13 3.09 25.78 12.91
CA ALA A 13 2.19 24.65 13.12
C ALA A 13 2.73 23.77 14.25
N ASP A 14 1.83 23.23 15.07
CA ASP A 14 2.15 22.22 16.06
C ASP A 14 2.96 21.10 15.36
N PRO A 15 4.12 20.67 15.88
CA PRO A 15 4.90 19.58 15.30
C PRO A 15 4.08 18.32 14.97
N ARG A 16 3.01 18.05 15.74
CA ARG A 16 2.07 16.96 15.46
C ARG A 16 1.24 17.22 14.21
N GLU A 17 0.75 18.43 14.03
CA GLU A 17 0.00 18.83 12.84
C GLU A 17 0.86 18.77 11.57
N MET A 18 2.14 19.14 11.66
CA MET A 18 3.08 18.97 10.56
C MET A 18 3.32 17.50 10.21
N LEU A 19 3.48 16.65 11.22
CA LEU A 19 3.64 15.21 11.04
C LEU A 19 2.39 14.59 10.40
N ASP A 20 1.20 14.93 10.90
CA ASP A 20 -0.07 14.45 10.37
C ASP A 20 -0.26 14.86 8.93
N ARG A 21 0.02 16.13 8.59
CA ARG A 21 -0.01 16.58 7.19
C ARG A 21 0.97 15.79 6.33
N GLY A 22 2.18 15.50 6.81
CA GLY A 22 3.14 14.69 6.07
C GLY A 22 2.66 13.24 5.84
N LEU A 23 2.08 12.61 6.86
CA LEU A 23 1.65 11.22 6.81
C LEU A 23 0.33 11.03 6.06
N LEU A 24 -0.61 11.98 6.20
CA LEU A 24 -1.97 11.91 5.63
C LEU A 24 -2.10 12.60 4.27
N THR A 25 -1.07 13.30 3.78
CA THR A 25 -1.12 13.88 2.44
C THR A 25 -0.98 12.79 1.40
N LYS A 26 -2.09 12.54 0.70
CA LYS A 26 -2.13 11.62 -0.42
C LYS A 26 -1.57 12.26 -1.70
N SER A 27 -0.86 11.47 -2.50
CA SER A 27 -0.47 11.88 -3.85
C SER A 27 -1.69 12.13 -4.73
N VAL A 28 -1.70 13.27 -5.44
CA VAL A 28 -2.76 13.63 -6.40
C VAL A 28 -2.90 12.56 -7.49
N HIS A 29 -1.78 11.95 -7.90
CA HIS A 29 -1.76 10.89 -8.91
C HIS A 29 -2.46 9.60 -8.48
N TRP A 30 -2.69 9.39 -7.18
CA TRP A 30 -3.39 8.22 -6.63
C TRP A 30 -4.74 8.58 -6.01
N SER A 31 -5.27 9.77 -6.30
CA SER A 31 -6.54 10.27 -5.73
C SER A 31 -7.73 9.34 -5.98
N TYR A 32 -7.69 8.49 -7.00
CA TYR A 32 -8.75 7.52 -7.31
C TYR A 32 -8.79 6.31 -6.36
N GLU A 33 -7.72 6.02 -5.62
CA GLU A 33 -7.71 4.90 -4.67
C GLU A 33 -8.40 5.28 -3.36
N LYS A 34 -8.99 4.32 -2.65
CA LYS A 34 -9.42 4.51 -1.27
C LYS A 34 -8.31 3.99 -0.37
N GLU A 35 -7.65 4.89 0.35
CA GLU A 35 -6.49 4.56 1.18
C GLU A 35 -6.81 4.83 2.65
N TRP A 36 -6.36 3.93 3.52
CA TRP A 36 -6.46 4.08 4.98
C TRP A 36 -5.05 4.01 5.56
N HIS A 37 -4.68 4.99 6.39
CA HIS A 37 -3.40 5.00 7.10
C HIS A 37 -3.59 4.64 8.57
N LEU A 38 -2.80 3.68 9.06
CA LEU A 38 -2.68 3.37 10.48
C LEU A 38 -1.51 4.19 11.06
N ILE A 39 -1.82 5.23 11.82
CA ILE A 39 -0.81 6.11 12.42
C ILE A 39 -0.65 5.79 13.91
N GLY A 40 0.54 5.31 14.28
CA GLY A 40 0.91 5.01 15.67
C GLY A 40 1.90 6.02 16.24
N HIS A 41 1.42 7.17 16.74
CA HIS A 41 2.28 8.27 17.21
C HIS A 41 3.24 7.91 18.35
N GLN A 42 2.93 6.89 19.15
CA GLN A 42 3.69 6.57 20.36
C GLN A 42 4.70 5.43 20.21
N LYS A 43 4.46 4.50 19.28
CA LYS A 43 5.22 3.24 19.18
C LYS A 43 6.33 3.27 18.13
N GLY A 44 6.39 4.32 17.30
CA GLY A 44 7.32 4.40 16.18
C GLY A 44 7.02 3.38 15.09
N PHE A 45 7.94 3.21 14.15
CA PHE A 45 7.83 2.22 13.07
C PHE A 45 7.87 0.80 13.64
N GLY A 46 6.96 -0.07 13.19
CA GLY A 46 6.94 -1.45 13.64
C GLY A 46 5.77 -2.25 13.09
N SER A 47 5.73 -3.54 13.46
CA SER A 47 4.61 -4.41 13.11
C SER A 47 3.36 -4.02 13.91
N VAL A 48 2.22 -3.95 13.22
CA VAL A 48 0.91 -3.76 13.82
C VAL A 48 0.12 -5.04 13.64
N GLU A 49 -0.46 -5.54 14.73
CA GLU A 49 -1.36 -6.68 14.67
C GLU A 49 -2.71 -6.24 14.10
N PHE A 50 -3.29 -7.07 13.25
CA PHE A 50 -4.61 -6.87 12.69
C PHE A 50 -5.38 -8.19 12.77
N ARG A 51 -6.71 -8.10 12.84
CA ARG A 51 -7.55 -9.30 12.90
C ARG A 51 -7.38 -10.12 11.62
N PRO A 52 -7.22 -11.46 11.69
CA PRO A 52 -6.92 -12.28 10.52
C PRO A 52 -7.86 -12.05 9.33
N GLU A 53 -9.15 -11.81 9.59
CA GLU A 53 -10.21 -11.54 8.62
C GLU A 53 -10.06 -10.20 7.87
N ASN A 54 -9.28 -9.25 8.38
CA ASN A 54 -9.03 -7.98 7.70
C ASN A 54 -8.08 -8.12 6.51
N LEU A 55 -7.29 -9.20 6.46
CA LEU A 55 -6.50 -9.52 5.26
C LEU A 55 -7.35 -10.37 4.34
N THR A 56 -7.90 -9.74 3.30
CA THR A 56 -8.89 -10.33 2.39
C THR A 56 -8.30 -10.87 1.09
N GLY A 57 -7.07 -10.48 0.75
CA GLY A 57 -6.33 -11.03 -0.38
C GLY A 57 -4.86 -10.62 -0.36
N LEU A 58 -4.03 -11.32 -1.14
CA LEU A 58 -2.66 -10.92 -1.43
C LEU A 58 -2.46 -10.83 -2.93
N ILE A 59 -1.94 -9.68 -3.40
CA ILE A 59 -1.66 -9.43 -4.81
C ILE A 59 -0.15 -9.35 -5.00
N PHE A 60 0.41 -10.25 -5.79
CA PHE A 60 1.80 -10.20 -6.21
C PHE A 60 1.95 -9.25 -7.39
N GLY A 61 3.02 -8.46 -7.40
CA GLY A 61 3.35 -7.56 -8.50
C GLY A 61 3.76 -8.34 -9.76
N ALA A 62 3.59 -7.74 -10.94
CA ALA A 62 3.76 -8.47 -12.21
C ALA A 62 5.16 -9.02 -12.47
N MET A 63 6.17 -8.47 -11.79
CA MET A 63 7.57 -8.89 -11.86
C MET A 63 8.07 -9.49 -10.54
N THR A 64 7.17 -9.93 -9.65
CA THR A 64 7.59 -10.54 -8.39
C THR A 64 8.36 -11.85 -8.67
N PRO A 65 9.59 -12.01 -8.15
CA PRO A 65 10.37 -13.22 -8.37
C PRO A 65 9.68 -14.46 -7.82
N PRO A 66 9.79 -15.64 -8.49
CA PRO A 66 9.17 -16.88 -8.02
C PRO A 66 9.57 -17.26 -6.59
N ALA A 67 10.82 -17.02 -6.20
CA ALA A 67 11.30 -17.28 -4.85
C ALA A 67 10.56 -16.45 -3.78
N THR A 68 10.22 -15.20 -4.09
CA THR A 68 9.45 -14.33 -3.20
C THR A 68 8.00 -14.80 -3.08
N ILE A 69 7.40 -15.21 -4.20
CA ILE A 69 6.04 -15.79 -4.21
C ILE A 69 6.01 -17.04 -3.34
N GLN A 70 6.95 -17.96 -3.53
CA GLN A 70 7.04 -19.20 -2.78
C GLN A 70 7.27 -18.96 -1.27
N LYS A 71 8.12 -17.99 -0.93
CA LYS A 71 8.34 -17.59 0.46
C LYS A 71 7.05 -17.07 1.09
N ALA A 72 6.32 -16.20 0.41
CA ALA A 72 5.04 -15.68 0.89
C ALA A 72 4.00 -16.80 1.04
N GLN A 73 3.84 -17.66 0.04
CA GLN A 73 2.94 -18.83 0.11
C GLN A 73 3.26 -19.74 1.29
N THR A 74 4.55 -19.95 1.58
CA THR A 74 5.01 -20.74 2.75
C THR A 74 4.65 -20.08 4.08
N MET A 75 4.65 -18.75 4.15
CA MET A 75 4.20 -18.03 5.35
C MET A 75 2.67 -18.10 5.48
N LEU A 76 1.96 -18.00 4.37
CA LEU A 76 0.49 -18.01 4.33
C LEU A 76 -0.11 -19.39 4.57
N SER A 77 0.59 -20.48 4.24
CA SER A 77 0.12 -21.84 4.49
C SER A 77 -0.11 -22.15 5.98
N LYS A 78 0.47 -21.34 6.87
CA LYS A 78 0.31 -21.44 8.33
C LYS A 78 -0.90 -20.66 8.86
N ARG A 79 -1.63 -19.93 8.00
CA ARG A 79 -2.80 -19.16 8.42
C ARG A 79 -4.00 -20.07 8.67
N ALA A 80 -4.79 -19.70 9.68
CA ALA A 80 -6.05 -20.39 9.98
C ALA A 80 -7.16 -20.07 8.96
N LEU A 81 -7.19 -18.84 8.44
CA LEU A 81 -8.19 -18.40 7.46
C LEU A 81 -7.63 -18.45 6.04
N PRO A 82 -8.40 -18.99 5.07
CA PRO A 82 -8.00 -19.00 3.67
C PRO A 82 -7.82 -17.57 3.15
N LEU A 83 -6.86 -17.39 2.26
CA LEU A 83 -6.54 -16.10 1.67
C LEU A 83 -6.43 -16.23 0.15
N PRO A 84 -7.35 -15.62 -0.62
CA PRO A 84 -7.23 -15.55 -2.07
C PRO A 84 -5.91 -14.90 -2.50
N LEU A 85 -5.22 -15.55 -3.43
CA LEU A 85 -3.98 -15.06 -4.01
C LEU A 85 -4.25 -14.53 -5.41
N PHE A 86 -3.65 -13.40 -5.75
CA PHE A 86 -3.75 -12.76 -7.04
C PHE A 86 -2.37 -12.41 -7.58
N GLN A 87 -2.26 -12.30 -8.89
CA GLN A 87 -1.06 -11.91 -9.58
C GLN A 87 -1.40 -10.80 -10.56
N ALA A 88 -0.69 -9.68 -10.45
CA ALA A 88 -0.72 -8.65 -11.48
C ALA A 88 -0.08 -9.19 -12.76
N LYS A 89 -0.63 -8.88 -13.93
CA LYS A 89 -0.07 -9.23 -15.24
C LYS A 89 0.00 -8.01 -16.13
N VAL A 90 1.17 -7.78 -16.72
CA VAL A 90 1.36 -6.71 -17.70
C VAL A 90 0.71 -7.13 -19.02
N SER A 91 -0.08 -6.25 -19.60
CA SER A 91 -0.62 -6.46 -20.95
C SER A 91 0.50 -6.39 -21.99
N ARG A 92 0.49 -7.30 -22.97
CA ARG A 92 1.44 -7.30 -24.10
C ARG A 92 1.03 -6.35 -25.22
N THR A 93 -0.23 -5.90 -25.21
CA THR A 93 -0.85 -5.15 -26.32
C THR A 93 -1.32 -3.76 -25.91
N ALA A 94 -1.27 -3.43 -24.62
CA ALA A 94 -1.68 -2.14 -24.10
C ALA A 94 -0.80 -1.74 -22.92
N PHE A 95 -0.70 -0.43 -22.67
CA PHE A 95 -0.09 0.10 -21.46
C PHE A 95 -1.05 -0.08 -20.27
N ALA A 96 -1.18 -1.31 -19.79
CA ALA A 96 -2.13 -1.70 -18.75
C ALA A 96 -1.63 -2.89 -17.91
N VAL A 97 -2.17 -3.02 -16.69
CA VAL A 97 -1.95 -4.15 -15.79
C VAL A 97 -3.31 -4.73 -15.39
N SER A 98 -3.50 -6.04 -15.54
CA SER A 98 -4.65 -6.78 -15.00
C SER A 98 -4.29 -7.43 -13.68
N ILE A 99 -5.30 -7.76 -12.87
CA ILE A 99 -5.14 -8.55 -11.65
C ILE A 99 -5.93 -9.84 -11.84
N GLU A 100 -5.26 -10.97 -11.74
CA GLU A 100 -5.85 -12.28 -11.98
C GLU A 100 -5.72 -13.16 -10.74
N THR A 101 -6.73 -13.99 -10.48
CA THR A 101 -6.68 -14.98 -9.39
C THR A 101 -5.63 -16.03 -9.72
N MET A 102 -4.79 -16.38 -8.75
CA MET A 102 -3.85 -17.48 -8.86
C MET A 102 -4.58 -18.80 -8.59
N LYS A 103 -4.29 -19.80 -9.42
CA LYS A 103 -4.76 -21.18 -9.21
C LYS A 103 -3.90 -21.89 -8.18
#